data_AF-A0A9D5VDD1-F1
#
_entry.id   AF-A0A9D5VDD1-F1
#
_cell.length_a   1.000
_cell.length_b   1.000
_cell.length_c   1.000
_cell.angle_alpha   90.00
_cell.angle_beta   90.00
_cell.angle_gamma   90.00
#
_symmetry.space_group_name_H-M   'P 1'
#
loop_
_entity.id
_entity.type
_entity.pdbx_description
1 polymer ?
#
loop_
_entity_poly.entity_id
_entity_poly.type
_entity_poly.pdbx_seq_one_letter_code
_entity_poly.pdbx_strand_id
1 'polypeptide(L)'
;RAYGFDMTKEPLPVVPAAHYTCGGVMVDTHGRTDVQGLYAVGEVTYTGLHGANRMASNSLLECLVYSSAAARDIRARMADGVDAPPPPPPWDESRVTDSDEEVVISHNWEELRRFMWDYVGIVRTDKRLARAQRRI
;
A
#
# COMPACT_ATOMS: atom_id res chain seq x y z
N ARG A 1 22.46 -12.51 24.45
CA ARG A 1 22.73 -12.63 22.99
C ARG A 1 21.63 -13.50 22.38
N ALA A 2 20.53 -12.91 21.92
CA ALA A 2 19.34 -13.67 21.47
C ALA A 2 19.46 -14.17 20.01
N TYR A 3 20.27 -13.51 19.19
CA TYR A 3 20.42 -13.82 17.75
C TYR A 3 21.82 -14.31 17.36
N GLY A 4 22.65 -14.68 18.33
CA GLY A 4 23.98 -15.26 18.06
C GLY A 4 25.11 -14.29 17.69
N PHE A 5 24.83 -13.03 17.37
CA PHE A 5 25.86 -12.06 16.93
C PHE A 5 26.36 -11.13 18.04
N ASP A 6 27.64 -10.76 17.97
CA ASP A 6 28.27 -9.67 18.72
C ASP A 6 28.60 -8.48 17.81
N MET A 7 27.67 -7.52 17.71
CA MET A 7 27.79 -6.35 16.84
C MET A 7 29.01 -5.45 17.14
N THR A 8 29.69 -5.65 18.27
CA THR A 8 30.93 -4.92 18.59
C THR A 8 32.18 -5.60 18.04
N LYS A 9 32.06 -6.84 17.56
CA LYS A 9 33.18 -7.69 17.13
C LYS A 9 33.04 -8.22 15.71
N GLU A 10 31.83 -8.47 15.25
CA GLU A 10 31.57 -9.05 13.94
C GLU A 10 30.53 -8.25 13.15
N PRO A 11 30.65 -8.21 11.81
CA PRO A 11 29.67 -7.56 10.96
C PRO A 11 28.33 -8.32 10.98
N LEU A 12 27.23 -7.59 10.83
CA LEU A 12 25.89 -8.17 10.72
C LEU A 12 25.51 -8.38 9.25
N PRO A 13 24.86 -9.50 8.88
CA PRO A 13 24.37 -9.71 7.53
C PRO A 13 23.21 -8.75 7.24
N VAL A 14 23.28 -8.04 6.12
CA VAL A 14 22.26 -7.08 5.69
C VAL A 14 21.91 -7.25 4.22
N VAL A 15 20.64 -7.06 3.89
CA VAL A 15 20.12 -6.99 2.51
C VAL A 15 19.18 -5.78 2.40
N PRO A 16 19.02 -5.17 1.22
CA PRO A 16 17.97 -4.18 1.03
C PRO A 16 16.58 -4.80 1.26
N ALA A 17 15.60 -3.98 1.59
CA ALA A 17 14.21 -4.38 1.70
C ALA A 17 13.30 -3.29 1.13
N ALA A 18 12.19 -3.68 0.52
CA ALA A 18 11.14 -2.72 0.18
C ALA A 18 10.67 -2.05 1.49
N HIS A 19 10.67 -0.71 1.51
CA HIS A 19 10.56 0.05 2.76
C HIS A 19 9.39 1.00 2.81
N TYR A 20 9.02 1.62 1.68
CA TYR A 20 7.95 2.61 1.62
C TYR A 20 7.33 2.70 0.23
N THR A 21 6.04 2.98 0.17
CA THR A 21 5.30 3.20 -1.08
C THR A 21 5.00 4.70 -1.28
N CYS A 22 5.66 5.34 -2.25
CA CYS A 22 5.40 6.76 -2.58
C CYS A 22 4.16 6.98 -3.45
N GLY A 23 3.71 5.93 -4.16
CA GLY A 23 2.46 5.94 -4.91
C GLY A 23 1.29 5.51 -4.03
N GLY A 24 0.10 5.40 -4.62
CA GLY A 24 -1.09 5.00 -3.89
C GLY A 24 -2.35 5.51 -4.57
N VAL A 25 -3.44 5.52 -3.81
CA VAL A 25 -4.71 6.10 -4.22
C VAL A 25 -4.53 7.61 -4.39
N MET A 26 -4.85 8.14 -5.57
CA MET A 26 -4.81 9.57 -5.80
C MET A 26 -5.84 10.27 -4.90
N VAL A 27 -5.39 11.33 -4.23
CA VAL A 27 -6.25 12.15 -3.37
C VAL A 27 -6.06 13.62 -3.65
N ASP A 28 -7.11 14.39 -3.47
CA ASP A 28 -7.02 15.85 -3.45
C ASP A 28 -6.50 16.38 -2.11
N THR A 29 -6.41 17.70 -1.96
CA THR A 29 -5.90 18.36 -0.75
C THR A 29 -6.76 18.16 0.51
N HIS A 30 -7.95 17.57 0.38
CA HIS A 30 -8.82 17.18 1.48
C HIS A 30 -8.76 15.67 1.76
N GLY A 31 -7.89 14.91 1.07
CA GLY A 31 -7.80 13.46 1.21
C GLY A 31 -8.93 12.70 0.51
N ARG A 32 -9.69 13.37 -0.37
CA ARG A 32 -10.80 12.74 -1.10
C ARG A 32 -10.28 11.94 -2.29
N THR A 33 -10.80 10.74 -2.45
CA THR A 33 -10.60 9.94 -3.66
C THR A 33 -11.58 10.36 -4.75
N ASP A 34 -11.45 9.78 -5.95
CA ASP A 34 -12.43 9.97 -7.04
C ASP A 34 -13.81 9.34 -6.71
N VAL A 35 -13.87 8.44 -5.71
CA VAL A 35 -15.13 7.87 -5.22
C VAL A 35 -15.71 8.79 -4.15
N GLN A 36 -16.92 9.28 -4.40
CA GLN A 36 -17.61 10.18 -3.48
C GLN A 36 -17.80 9.54 -2.09
N GLY A 37 -17.39 10.28 -1.05
CA GLY A 37 -17.51 9.82 0.33
C GLY A 37 -16.39 8.89 0.79
N LEU A 38 -15.49 8.49 -0.12
CA LEU A 38 -14.30 7.72 0.21
C LEU A 38 -13.08 8.63 0.33
N TYR A 39 -12.39 8.51 1.46
CA TYR A 39 -11.16 9.23 1.77
C TYR A 39 -10.02 8.24 1.95
N ALA A 40 -8.80 8.69 1.68
CA ALA A 40 -7.58 7.94 1.96
C ALA A 40 -6.53 8.89 2.52
N VAL A 41 -5.71 8.41 3.47
CA VAL A 41 -4.66 9.19 4.14
C VAL A 41 -3.44 8.32 4.45
N GLY A 42 -2.25 8.92 4.47
CA GLY A 42 -0.99 8.24 4.80
C GLY A 42 -0.39 7.45 3.64
N GLU A 43 0.39 6.41 3.92
CA GLU A 43 1.18 5.67 2.91
C GLU A 43 0.34 5.01 1.80
N VAL A 44 -0.96 4.80 2.01
CA VAL A 44 -1.86 4.29 0.96
C VAL A 44 -2.15 5.33 -0.14
N THR A 45 -1.76 6.59 0.05
CA THR A 45 -2.12 7.70 -0.84
C THR A 45 -0.99 8.14 -1.75
N TYR A 46 -1.38 8.65 -2.92
CA TYR A 46 -0.57 9.53 -3.73
C TYR A 46 -1.09 10.96 -3.58
N THR A 47 -0.39 11.75 -2.76
CA THR A 47 -0.67 13.18 -2.53
C THR A 47 0.11 14.10 -3.49
N GLY A 48 1.09 13.53 -4.21
CA GLY A 48 2.11 14.28 -4.95
C GLY A 48 3.31 14.74 -4.10
N LEU A 49 3.24 14.70 -2.76
CA LEU A 49 4.30 15.22 -1.88
C LEU A 49 5.65 14.52 -2.07
N HIS A 50 5.66 13.19 -2.16
CA HIS A 50 6.90 12.41 -2.29
C HIS A 50 7.45 12.35 -3.72
N GLY A 51 6.65 12.68 -4.73
CA GLY A 51 7.05 12.57 -6.13
C GLY A 51 7.71 11.22 -6.45
N ALA A 52 8.93 11.25 -6.99
CA ALA A 52 9.69 10.05 -7.35
C ALA A 52 10.50 9.43 -6.20
N ASN A 53 10.69 10.13 -5.07
CA ASN A 53 11.44 9.61 -3.93
C ASN A 53 11.07 10.32 -2.62
N ARG A 54 10.88 9.55 -1.56
CA ARG A 54 10.52 10.08 -0.25
C ARG A 54 11.72 10.72 0.44
N MET A 55 11.51 11.91 0.99
CA MET A 55 12.43 12.51 1.96
C MET A 55 12.12 12.01 3.38
N ALA A 56 13.15 11.80 4.20
CA ALA A 56 12.99 11.34 5.59
C ALA A 56 12.06 12.27 6.39
N SER A 57 11.38 11.70 7.40
CA SER A 57 10.44 12.39 8.32
C SER A 57 9.14 12.94 7.73
N ASN A 58 8.97 12.99 6.40
CA ASN A 58 7.76 13.56 5.80
C ASN A 58 6.52 12.65 5.86
N SER A 59 6.66 11.33 5.90
CA SER A 59 5.47 10.44 5.86
C SER A 59 4.55 10.53 7.06
N LEU A 60 5.11 10.74 8.27
CA LEU A 60 4.28 10.94 9.44
C LEU A 60 3.55 12.29 9.36
N LEU A 61 4.26 13.33 8.93
CA LEU A 61 3.69 14.67 8.75
C LEU A 61 2.60 14.69 7.69
N GLU A 62 2.83 14.04 6.55
CA GLU A 62 1.84 13.85 5.49
C GLU A 62 0.57 13.22 6.04
N CYS A 63 0.70 12.08 6.75
CA CYS A 63 -0.44 11.39 7.35
C CYS A 63 -1.23 12.30 8.29
N LEU A 64 -0.55 13.03 9.19
CA LEU A 64 -1.21 13.93 10.14
C LEU A 64 -1.92 15.11 9.45
N VAL A 65 -1.26 15.73 8.46
CA VAL A 65 -1.82 16.88 7.71
C VAL A 65 -3.05 16.46 6.93
N TYR A 66 -2.97 15.38 6.15
CA TYR A 66 -4.10 14.90 5.35
C TYR A 66 -5.23 14.34 6.22
N SER A 67 -4.91 13.66 7.34
CA SER A 67 -5.95 13.22 8.30
C SER A 67 -6.71 14.39 8.90
N SER A 68 -6.01 15.48 9.24
CA SER A 68 -6.64 16.71 9.75
C SER A 68 -7.52 17.40 8.70
N ALA A 69 -7.05 17.48 7.45
CA ALA A 69 -7.81 18.03 6.33
C ALA A 69 -9.07 17.20 6.03
N ALA A 70 -8.91 15.88 5.91
CA ALA A 70 -10.01 14.94 5.69
C ALA A 70 -11.05 15.01 6.80
N ALA A 71 -10.63 15.01 8.07
CA ALA A 71 -11.55 15.13 9.20
C ALA A 71 -12.33 16.46 9.18
N ARG A 72 -11.72 17.56 8.73
CA ARG A 72 -12.40 18.86 8.59
C ARG A 72 -13.44 18.83 7.47
N ASP A 73 -13.07 18.29 6.31
CA ASP A 73 -13.96 18.17 5.14
C ASP A 73 -15.14 17.22 5.44
N ILE A 74 -14.88 16.06 6.06
CA ILE A 74 -15.91 15.12 6.49
C ILE A 74 -16.91 15.82 7.43
N ARG A 75 -16.43 16.54 8.46
CA ARG A 75 -17.32 17.25 9.40
C ARG A 75 -18.18 18.31 8.71
N ALA A 76 -17.60 19.07 7.78
CA ALA A 76 -18.33 20.09 7.03
C ALA A 76 -19.44 19.44 6.18
N ARG A 77 -19.11 18.39 5.42
CA ARG A 77 -20.07 17.68 4.57
C ARG A 77 -21.18 17.00 5.38
N MET A 78 -20.85 16.44 6.54
CA MET A 78 -21.86 15.87 7.44
C MET A 78 -22.81 16.95 8.00
N ALA A 79 -22.32 18.17 8.23
CA ALA A 79 -23.14 19.28 8.69
C ALA A 79 -24.10 19.81 7.60
N ASP A 80 -23.70 19.74 6.34
CA ASP A 80 -24.53 20.12 5.18
C ASP A 80 -25.67 19.12 4.89
N GLY A 81 -25.69 17.99 5.60
CA GLY A 81 -26.64 16.91 5.39
C GLY A 81 -26.15 15.93 4.32
N VAL A 82 -25.91 14.69 4.72
CA VAL A 82 -25.58 13.58 3.81
C VAL A 82 -26.70 12.57 3.89
N ASP A 83 -27.27 12.23 2.74
CA ASP A 83 -28.27 11.17 2.66
C ASP A 83 -27.68 9.84 3.12
N ALA A 84 -28.47 9.06 3.86
CA ALA A 84 -28.08 7.71 4.22
C ALA A 84 -27.90 6.87 2.94
N PRO A 85 -26.80 6.12 2.80
CA PRO A 85 -26.66 5.22 1.66
C PRO A 85 -27.75 4.13 1.71
N PRO A 86 -28.15 3.59 0.55
CA PRO A 86 -29.04 2.44 0.53
C PRO A 86 -28.39 1.25 1.27
N PRO A 87 -29.19 0.29 1.79
CA PRO A 87 -28.66 -0.93 2.38
C PRO A 87 -27.71 -1.64 1.39
N PRO A 88 -26.56 -2.15 1.86
CA PRO A 88 -25.65 -2.88 0.98
C PRO A 88 -26.32 -4.18 0.49
N PRO A 89 -25.92 -4.69 -0.69
CA PRO A 89 -26.32 -6.02 -1.12
C PRO A 89 -25.83 -7.08 -0.11
N PRO A 90 -26.51 -8.24 -0.01
CA PRO A 90 -26.02 -9.34 0.81
C PRO A 90 -24.65 -9.82 0.29
N TRP A 91 -23.86 -10.39 1.19
CA TRP A 91 -22.58 -10.99 0.83
C TRP A 91 -22.78 -12.13 -0.19
N ASP A 92 -21.98 -12.12 -1.25
CA ASP A 92 -21.99 -13.17 -2.26
C ASP A 92 -20.87 -14.18 -1.97
N GLU A 93 -21.25 -15.32 -1.38
CA GLU A 93 -20.35 -16.44 -1.10
C GLU A 93 -20.26 -17.45 -2.26
N SER A 94 -20.91 -17.21 -3.41
CA SER A 94 -20.96 -18.17 -4.53
C SER A 94 -19.60 -18.53 -5.13
N ARG A 95 -18.58 -17.67 -4.90
CA ARG A 95 -17.20 -17.87 -5.35
C ARG A 95 -16.27 -18.44 -4.28
N VAL A 96 -16.79 -18.81 -3.12
CA VAL A 96 -16.02 -19.46 -2.05
C VAL A 96 -16.04 -20.96 -2.31
N THR A 97 -14.90 -21.55 -2.63
CA THR A 97 -14.73 -22.99 -2.83
C THR A 97 -13.95 -23.61 -1.67
N ASP A 98 -14.18 -24.89 -1.39
CA ASP A 98 -13.48 -25.65 -0.36
C ASP A 98 -11.98 -25.78 -0.69
N SER A 99 -11.14 -25.72 0.35
CA SER A 99 -9.74 -25.27 0.27
C SER A 99 -8.72 -26.41 0.14
N ASP A 100 -8.87 -27.27 -0.88
CA ASP A 100 -7.75 -28.15 -1.29
C ASP A 100 -6.60 -27.36 -1.97
N GLU A 101 -6.84 -26.11 -2.35
CA GLU A 101 -5.88 -25.23 -3.04
C GLU A 101 -5.13 -24.24 -2.13
N GLU A 102 -5.24 -24.35 -0.81
CA GLU A 102 -4.49 -23.50 0.15
C GLU A 102 -2.96 -23.57 -0.07
N VAL A 103 -2.49 -24.75 -0.48
CA VAL A 103 -1.11 -24.98 -0.90
C VAL A 103 -0.76 -24.14 -2.14
N VAL A 104 -1.66 -24.05 -3.12
CA VAL A 104 -1.46 -23.29 -4.36
C VAL A 104 -1.40 -21.78 -4.07
N ILE A 105 -2.26 -21.28 -3.17
CA ILE A 105 -2.22 -19.86 -2.74
C ILE A 105 -0.87 -19.53 -2.11
N SER A 106 -0.37 -20.40 -1.23
CA SER A 106 0.94 -20.20 -0.57
C SER A 106 2.09 -20.18 -1.58
N HIS A 107 2.09 -21.09 -2.55
CA HIS A 107 3.09 -21.13 -3.62
C HIS A 107 3.02 -19.88 -4.50
N ASN A 108 1.82 -19.46 -4.92
CA ASN A 108 1.63 -18.26 -5.73
C ASN A 108 2.08 -17.00 -4.99
N TRP A 109 1.83 -16.93 -3.69
CA TRP A 109 2.27 -15.83 -2.84
C TRP A 109 3.80 -15.73 -2.77
N GLU A 110 4.49 -16.85 -2.56
CA GLU A 110 5.96 -16.90 -2.58
C GLU A 110 6.52 -16.55 -3.96
N GLU A 111 5.94 -17.09 -5.03
CA GLU A 111 6.36 -16.82 -6.40
C GLU A 111 6.23 -15.32 -6.69
N LEU A 112 5.10 -14.70 -6.36
CA LEU A 112 4.87 -13.27 -6.58
C LEU A 112 5.92 -12.42 -5.85
N ARG A 113 6.23 -12.73 -4.59
CA ARG A 113 7.23 -11.96 -3.81
C ARG A 113 8.65 -12.08 -4.39
N ARG A 114 9.07 -13.30 -4.76
CA ARG A 114 10.39 -13.53 -5.39
C ARG A 114 10.46 -12.85 -6.75
N PHE A 115 9.41 -12.98 -7.53
CA PHE A 115 9.30 -12.37 -8.85
C PHE A 115 9.39 -10.84 -8.78
N MET A 116 8.66 -10.19 -7.86
CA MET A 116 8.71 -8.74 -7.69
C MET A 116 10.11 -8.26 -7.29
N TRP A 117 10.80 -9.02 -6.44
CA TRP A 117 12.19 -8.73 -6.07
C TRP A 117 13.15 -8.78 -7.27
N ASP A 118 13.07 -9.84 -8.08
CA ASP A 118 14.00 -10.08 -9.19
C ASP A 118 13.81 -9.12 -10.38
N TYR A 119 12.56 -8.73 -10.66
CA TYR A 119 12.21 -8.02 -11.88
C TYR A 119 11.78 -6.56 -11.67
N VAL A 120 11.32 -6.19 -10.46
CA VAL A 120 10.80 -4.85 -10.13
C VAL A 120 11.54 -4.22 -8.92
N GLY A 121 12.68 -4.80 -8.52
CA GLY A 121 13.55 -4.31 -7.46
C GLY A 121 14.32 -3.02 -7.80
N ILE A 122 15.49 -2.85 -7.16
CA ILE A 122 16.32 -1.63 -7.26
C ILE A 122 16.82 -1.38 -8.69
N VAL A 123 17.25 -2.44 -9.39
CA VAL A 123 17.76 -2.36 -10.76
C VAL A 123 16.76 -2.98 -11.73
N ARG A 124 16.34 -2.22 -12.73
CA ARG A 124 15.24 -2.56 -13.66
C ARG A 124 15.70 -2.47 -15.11
N THR A 125 15.06 -3.26 -15.97
CA THR A 125 15.21 -3.18 -17.44
C THR A 125 13.88 -3.47 -18.11
N ASP A 126 13.66 -2.95 -19.32
CA ASP A 126 12.40 -3.15 -20.06
C ASP A 126 12.09 -4.63 -20.27
N LYS A 127 13.11 -5.44 -20.56
CA LYS A 127 12.95 -6.91 -20.71
C LYS A 127 12.49 -7.58 -19.41
N ARG A 128 12.96 -7.11 -18.25
CA ARG A 128 12.55 -7.62 -16.93
C ARG A 128 11.13 -7.20 -16.59
N LEU A 129 10.78 -5.94 -16.84
CA LEU A 129 9.42 -5.41 -16.61
C LEU A 129 8.40 -6.08 -17.53
N ALA A 130 8.73 -6.34 -18.80
CA ALA A 130 7.85 -7.08 -19.70
C ALA A 130 7.64 -8.54 -19.27
N ARG A 131 8.62 -9.16 -18.60
CA ARG A 131 8.45 -10.49 -17.98
C ARG A 131 7.54 -10.43 -16.76
N ALA A 132 7.54 -9.33 -16.01
CA ALA A 132 6.63 -9.08 -14.89
C ALA A 132 5.19 -9.00 -15.31
N GLN A 133 4.94 -8.16 -16.29
CA GLN A 133 3.59 -7.94 -16.79
C GLN A 133 2.95 -9.20 -17.38
N ARG A 134 3.72 -10.21 -17.78
CA ARG A 134 3.15 -11.48 -18.28
C ARG A 134 2.79 -12.49 -17.18
N ARG A 135 3.26 -12.29 -15.95
CA ARG A 135 3.07 -13.20 -14.82
C ARG A 135 2.07 -12.68 -13.79
N ILE A 136 1.77 -11.38 -13.84
CA ILE A 136 0.72 -10.70 -13.10
C ILE A 136 -0.50 -10.63 -14.01
#